data_AF-F9ZC49-F1
#
_entry.id   AF-F9ZC49-F1
#
_cell.length_a   1.000
_cell.length_b   1.000
_cell.length_c   1.000
_cell.angle_alpha   90.00
_cell.angle_beta   90.00
_cell.angle_gamma   90.00
#
_symmetry.space_group_name_H-M   'P 1'
#
loop_
_entity.id
_entity.type
_entity.pdbx_description
1 polymer ?
#
loop_
_entity_poly.entity_id
_entity_poly.type
_entity_poly.pdbx_seq_one_letter_code
_entity_poly.pdbx_strand_id
1 'polypeptide(L)'
;MAEPYLFPVSILKDIEPWLTEYFAYQRFHIQPEIEQAFEAKYHRVEDFLKVNNEHINHIPHIHLAECDNQFLDKLEAIINKYSPFENEEKIYCCLWIASVLYRKYDNFGKDHSNFDIDYLEQRDMFDQYSKHIRPEMLKLLTFLKGHITTTNKQTGFQTPLPIRIEAGAERIEIDNTAGWFVGALEEYLHTFLGVENKEEAEEELKTVYSSKGRKLDAAFALMMMGTYHLLTTHSNIKPKSNIIRLTLDFLELLDLASENDDENNLNAKIACLEKRNYTPKWDMKPQDIYRTSPNNHTNETINFRLW
;
A
#
# COMPACT_ATOMS: atom_id res chain seq x y z
N MET A 1 -9.86 -31.15 -16.46
CA MET A 1 -9.39 -30.20 -15.43
C MET A 1 -10.50 -29.19 -15.31
N ALA A 2 -11.09 -29.01 -14.12
CA ALA A 2 -12.18 -28.06 -13.94
C ALA A 2 -11.67 -26.67 -14.35
N GLU A 3 -12.40 -25.96 -15.20
CA GLU A 3 -12.02 -24.59 -15.56
C GLU A 3 -11.85 -23.77 -14.27
N PRO A 4 -10.79 -22.95 -14.15
CA PRO A 4 -10.68 -22.03 -13.02
C PRO A 4 -11.94 -21.15 -12.99
N TYR A 5 -12.52 -20.92 -11.82
CA TYR A 5 -13.78 -20.17 -11.67
C TYR A 5 -13.69 -18.80 -12.36
N LEU A 6 -14.30 -18.72 -13.55
CA LEU A 6 -14.41 -17.53 -14.35
C LEU A 6 -15.47 -16.61 -13.74
N PHE A 7 -15.13 -15.34 -13.49
CA PHE A 7 -16.06 -14.39 -12.90
C PHE A 7 -16.97 -13.77 -13.98
N PRO A 8 -18.30 -13.85 -13.86
CA PRO A 8 -19.21 -13.29 -14.86
C PRO A 8 -19.18 -11.77 -14.91
N VAL A 9 -18.93 -11.20 -16.10
CA VAL A 9 -18.84 -9.75 -16.30
C VAL A 9 -20.19 -9.06 -16.10
N SER A 10 -21.30 -9.75 -16.39
CA SER A 10 -22.64 -9.23 -16.08
C SER A 10 -22.84 -9.01 -14.59
N ILE A 11 -22.41 -9.96 -13.75
CA ILE A 11 -22.49 -9.84 -12.29
C ILE A 11 -21.57 -8.73 -11.82
N LEU A 12 -20.35 -8.62 -12.37
CA LEU A 12 -19.41 -7.56 -12.01
C LEU A 12 -20.08 -6.20 -12.16
N LYS A 13 -20.65 -5.90 -13.33
CA LYS A 13 -21.36 -4.65 -13.62
C LYS A 13 -22.48 -4.36 -12.64
N ASP A 14 -23.23 -5.40 -12.25
CA ASP A 14 -24.34 -5.26 -11.30
C ASP A 14 -23.86 -4.92 -9.89
N ILE A 15 -22.67 -5.37 -9.48
CA ILE A 15 -22.11 -5.13 -8.14
C ILE A 15 -21.09 -3.99 -8.08
N GLU A 16 -20.68 -3.41 -9.22
CA GLU A 16 -19.73 -2.29 -9.28
C GLU A 16 -20.11 -1.10 -8.36
N PRO A 17 -21.38 -0.69 -8.23
CA PRO A 17 -21.75 0.36 -7.31
C PRO A 17 -21.40 0.02 -5.85
N TRP A 18 -21.63 -1.23 -5.43
CA TRP A 18 -21.34 -1.68 -4.06
C TRP A 18 -19.83 -1.79 -3.84
N LEU A 19 -19.10 -2.32 -4.83
CA LEU A 19 -17.65 -2.38 -4.78
C LEU A 19 -17.01 -0.99 -4.69
N THR A 20 -17.52 -0.03 -5.46
CA THR A 20 -17.05 1.36 -5.47
C THR A 20 -17.32 2.01 -4.12
N GLU A 21 -18.53 1.86 -3.60
CA GLU A 21 -18.95 2.48 -2.34
C GLU A 21 -18.20 1.90 -1.14
N TYR A 22 -18.09 0.58 -1.03
CA TYR A 22 -17.61 -0.08 0.20
C TYR A 22 -16.14 -0.48 0.16
N PHE A 23 -15.56 -0.70 -1.02
CA PHE A 23 -14.19 -1.20 -1.18
C PHE A 23 -13.31 -0.28 -2.04
N ALA A 24 -13.77 0.94 -2.34
CA ALA A 24 -13.06 1.90 -3.17
C ALA A 24 -12.61 1.31 -4.52
N TYR A 25 -13.39 0.39 -5.07
CA TYR A 25 -13.10 -0.25 -6.34
C TYR A 25 -13.17 0.77 -7.49
N GLN A 26 -12.24 0.62 -8.43
CA GLN A 26 -12.26 1.25 -9.72
C GLN A 26 -11.88 0.19 -10.75
N ARG A 27 -12.45 0.26 -11.95
CA ARG A 27 -12.23 -0.74 -13.01
C ARG A 27 -10.76 -0.99 -13.33
N PHE A 28 -9.90 0.05 -13.19
CA PHE A 28 -8.48 -0.09 -13.46
C PHE A 28 -7.79 -1.14 -12.58
N HIS A 29 -8.33 -1.45 -11.38
CA HIS A 29 -7.75 -2.45 -10.49
C HIS A 29 -7.79 -3.89 -11.03
N ILE A 30 -8.65 -4.14 -12.02
CA ILE A 30 -8.78 -5.44 -12.70
C ILE A 30 -8.62 -5.32 -14.22
N GLN A 31 -8.04 -4.21 -14.68
CA GLN A 31 -7.79 -3.97 -16.10
C GLN A 31 -6.97 -5.07 -16.77
N PRO A 32 -5.90 -5.61 -16.14
CA PRO A 32 -5.16 -6.72 -16.73
C PRO A 32 -6.03 -7.96 -17.00
N GLU A 33 -6.96 -8.30 -16.11
CA GLU A 33 -7.88 -9.43 -16.31
C GLU A 33 -8.88 -9.18 -17.43
N ILE A 34 -9.34 -7.93 -17.58
CA ILE A 34 -10.22 -7.52 -18.68
C ILE A 34 -9.47 -7.64 -20.02
N GLU A 35 -8.22 -7.15 -20.08
CA GLU A 35 -7.37 -7.19 -21.27
C GLU A 35 -7.04 -8.63 -21.66
N GLN A 36 -6.62 -9.48 -20.70
CA GLN A 36 -6.36 -10.90 -20.94
C GLN A 36 -7.59 -11.64 -21.45
N ALA A 37 -8.77 -11.39 -20.87
CA ALA A 37 -10.02 -11.98 -21.34
C ALA A 37 -10.40 -11.49 -22.74
N PHE A 38 -10.12 -10.22 -23.05
CA PHE A 38 -10.37 -9.65 -24.36
C PHE A 38 -9.41 -10.24 -25.41
N GLU A 39 -8.13 -10.36 -25.10
CA GLU A 39 -7.09 -11.02 -25.92
C GLU A 39 -7.40 -12.48 -26.21
N ALA A 40 -7.80 -13.23 -25.18
CA ALA A 40 -8.18 -14.62 -25.30
C ALA A 40 -9.40 -14.79 -26.24
N LYS A 41 -10.28 -13.78 -26.28
CA LYS A 41 -11.46 -13.78 -27.15
C LYS A 41 -11.17 -13.27 -28.57
N TYR A 42 -10.29 -12.29 -28.73
CA TYR A 42 -10.02 -11.59 -29.98
C TYR A 42 -8.53 -11.66 -30.35
N HIS A 43 -8.18 -12.60 -31.23
CA HIS A 43 -6.78 -12.91 -31.59
C HIS A 43 -6.09 -11.93 -32.56
N ARG A 44 -6.74 -10.83 -32.98
CA ARG A 44 -6.22 -9.91 -34.02
C ARG A 44 -6.17 -8.46 -33.54
N VAL A 45 -5.02 -7.81 -33.74
CA VAL A 45 -4.75 -6.39 -33.44
C VAL A 45 -5.74 -5.43 -34.13
N GLU A 46 -6.31 -5.81 -35.27
CA GLU A 46 -7.31 -5.00 -35.99
C GLU A 46 -8.67 -4.90 -35.27
N ASP A 47 -8.97 -5.84 -34.36
CA ASP A 47 -10.17 -5.80 -33.51
C ASP A 47 -9.92 -4.97 -32.23
N PHE A 48 -8.67 -4.83 -31.79
CA PHE A 48 -8.28 -3.95 -30.66
C PHE A 48 -8.59 -2.47 -30.93
N LEU A 49 -8.38 -2.02 -32.17
CA LEU A 49 -8.50 -0.60 -32.55
C LEU A 49 -9.96 -0.17 -32.82
N LYS A 50 -10.92 -1.10 -32.90
CA LYS A 50 -12.33 -0.81 -33.19
C LYS A 50 -13.19 -0.66 -31.94
N VAL A 51 -12.71 -1.12 -30.80
CA VAL A 51 -13.41 -1.02 -29.53
C VAL A 51 -12.76 0.11 -28.75
N ASN A 52 -13.48 1.22 -28.56
CA ASN A 52 -13.13 2.26 -27.59
C ASN A 52 -12.97 1.63 -26.18
N ASN A 53 -12.70 2.44 -25.14
CA ASN A 53 -12.51 2.09 -23.71
C ASN A 53 -13.59 1.18 -23.02
N GLU A 54 -14.41 0.43 -23.77
CA GLU A 54 -15.48 -0.46 -23.37
C GLU A 54 -15.17 -1.95 -23.62
N HIS A 55 -13.89 -2.37 -23.59
CA HIS A 55 -13.48 -3.78 -23.81
C HIS A 55 -14.27 -4.78 -22.95
N ILE A 56 -14.58 -4.39 -21.70
CA ILE A 56 -15.38 -5.16 -20.76
C ILE A 56 -16.79 -5.48 -21.29
N ASN A 57 -17.39 -4.65 -22.15
CA ASN A 57 -18.73 -4.90 -22.70
C ASN A 57 -18.76 -6.08 -23.68
N HIS A 58 -17.60 -6.49 -24.18
CA HIS A 58 -17.48 -7.51 -25.21
C HIS A 58 -17.01 -8.86 -24.68
N ILE A 59 -16.75 -9.01 -23.38
CA ILE A 59 -16.28 -10.26 -22.79
C ILE A 59 -17.32 -10.83 -21.81
N PRO A 60 -17.58 -12.16 -21.81
CA PRO A 60 -18.58 -12.75 -20.92
C PRO A 60 -18.03 -13.00 -19.51
N HIS A 61 -16.74 -13.28 -19.38
CA HIS A 61 -16.09 -13.60 -18.12
C HIS A 61 -14.67 -13.04 -18.06
N ILE A 62 -14.16 -12.88 -16.84
CA ILE A 62 -12.76 -12.58 -16.54
C ILE A 62 -12.17 -13.68 -15.65
N HIS A 63 -10.87 -13.93 -15.81
CA HIS A 63 -10.15 -14.88 -14.96
C HIS A 63 -9.49 -14.13 -13.80
N LEU A 64 -9.85 -14.47 -12.56
CA LEU A 64 -9.34 -13.83 -11.36
C LEU A 64 -8.30 -14.73 -10.68
N ALA A 65 -7.06 -14.68 -11.17
CA ALA A 65 -5.99 -15.63 -10.79
C ALA A 65 -5.60 -15.60 -9.30
N GLU A 66 -5.89 -14.51 -8.60
CA GLU A 66 -5.50 -14.30 -7.20
C GLU A 66 -6.29 -15.16 -6.20
N CYS A 67 -7.41 -15.75 -6.60
CA CYS A 67 -8.23 -16.60 -5.74
C CYS A 67 -8.39 -17.98 -6.40
N ASP A 68 -7.81 -19.00 -5.77
CA ASP A 68 -7.96 -20.38 -6.21
C ASP A 68 -9.27 -21.01 -5.72
N ASN A 69 -9.57 -22.21 -6.20
CA ASN A 69 -10.79 -22.92 -5.84
C ASN A 69 -10.86 -23.19 -4.32
N GLN A 70 -9.72 -23.45 -3.68
CA GLN A 70 -9.69 -23.72 -2.24
C GLN A 70 -10.09 -22.48 -1.43
N PHE A 71 -9.67 -21.30 -1.87
CA PHE A 71 -10.10 -20.04 -1.26
C PHE A 71 -11.59 -19.82 -1.45
N LEU A 72 -12.11 -20.05 -2.66
CA LEU A 72 -13.53 -19.87 -2.97
C LEU A 72 -14.43 -20.82 -2.17
N ASP A 73 -14.03 -22.09 -2.04
CA ASP A 73 -14.74 -23.07 -1.21
C ASP A 73 -14.82 -22.61 0.26
N LYS A 74 -13.75 -22.00 0.78
CA LYS A 74 -13.73 -21.44 2.14
C LYS A 74 -14.61 -20.20 2.26
N LEU A 75 -14.59 -19.31 1.27
CA LEU A 75 -15.45 -18.13 1.22
C LEU A 75 -16.93 -18.54 1.20
N GLU A 76 -17.27 -19.51 0.36
CA GLU A 76 -18.61 -20.08 0.28
C GLU A 76 -19.03 -20.71 1.62
N ALA A 77 -18.13 -21.47 2.25
CA ALA A 77 -18.37 -22.05 3.57
C ALA A 77 -18.62 -20.98 4.66
N ILE A 78 -17.97 -19.82 4.60
CA ILE A 78 -18.24 -18.70 5.52
C ILE A 78 -19.62 -18.12 5.27
N ILE A 79 -19.97 -17.83 4.01
CA ILE A 79 -21.29 -17.30 3.65
C ILE A 79 -22.41 -18.25 4.10
N ASN A 80 -22.28 -19.55 3.79
CA ASN A 80 -23.26 -20.58 4.08
C ASN A 80 -23.58 -20.76 5.57
N LYS A 81 -22.68 -20.36 6.49
CA LYS A 81 -22.97 -20.37 7.94
C LYS A 81 -24.09 -19.42 8.35
N TYR A 82 -24.28 -18.34 7.59
CA TYR A 82 -25.23 -17.27 7.89
C TYR A 82 -26.42 -17.23 6.92
N SER A 83 -26.36 -18.02 5.85
CA SER A 83 -27.45 -18.22 4.89
C SER A 83 -28.71 -18.82 5.54
N PRO A 84 -29.91 -18.55 4.98
CA PRO A 84 -30.16 -17.67 3.84
C PRO A 84 -30.25 -16.20 4.28
N PHE A 85 -29.76 -15.30 3.44
CA PHE A 85 -29.96 -13.86 3.63
C PHE A 85 -30.13 -13.12 2.29
N GLU A 86 -30.54 -11.86 2.35
CA GLU A 86 -30.85 -11.10 1.13
C GLU A 86 -29.58 -10.77 0.35
N ASN A 87 -29.66 -10.78 -0.98
CA ASN A 87 -28.53 -10.49 -1.88
C ASN A 87 -27.30 -11.40 -1.67
N GLU A 88 -27.47 -12.61 -1.14
CA GLU A 88 -26.39 -13.55 -0.82
C GLU A 88 -25.38 -13.75 -1.96
N GLU A 89 -25.87 -14.04 -3.17
CA GLU A 89 -25.01 -14.21 -4.37
C GLU A 89 -24.19 -12.95 -4.68
N LYS A 90 -24.83 -11.78 -4.66
CA LYS A 90 -24.16 -10.51 -4.93
C LYS A 90 -23.12 -10.16 -3.85
N ILE A 91 -23.45 -10.44 -2.59
CA ILE A 91 -22.53 -10.24 -1.46
C ILE A 91 -21.33 -11.17 -1.59
N TYR A 92 -21.55 -12.45 -1.88
CA TYR A 92 -20.48 -13.41 -2.16
C TYR A 92 -19.55 -12.88 -3.27
N CYS A 93 -20.12 -12.44 -4.39
CA CYS A 93 -19.36 -11.89 -5.51
C CYS A 93 -18.60 -10.60 -5.14
N CYS A 94 -19.18 -9.72 -4.32
CA CYS A 94 -18.48 -8.55 -3.79
C CYS A 94 -17.26 -8.95 -2.96
N LEU A 95 -17.42 -9.91 -2.04
CA LEU A 95 -16.32 -10.36 -1.18
C LEU A 95 -15.25 -11.11 -1.98
N TRP A 96 -15.61 -11.82 -3.04
CA TRP A 96 -14.63 -12.42 -3.95
C TRP A 96 -13.79 -11.34 -4.64
N ILE A 97 -14.41 -10.33 -5.26
CA ILE A 97 -13.65 -9.24 -5.89
C ILE A 97 -12.81 -8.49 -4.85
N ALA A 98 -13.36 -8.18 -3.67
CA ALA A 98 -12.60 -7.55 -2.59
C ALA A 98 -11.37 -8.37 -2.17
N SER A 99 -11.50 -9.70 -2.12
CA SER A 99 -10.39 -10.62 -1.84
C SER A 99 -9.31 -10.57 -2.91
N VAL A 100 -9.70 -10.53 -4.19
CA VAL A 100 -8.75 -10.37 -5.30
C VAL A 100 -7.99 -9.06 -5.17
N LEU A 101 -8.69 -7.96 -4.93
CA LEU A 101 -8.07 -6.64 -4.75
C LEU A 101 -7.08 -6.64 -3.58
N TYR A 102 -7.46 -7.25 -2.45
CA TYR A 102 -6.59 -7.35 -1.28
C TYR A 102 -5.38 -8.25 -1.55
N ARG A 103 -5.55 -9.39 -2.20
CA ARG A 103 -4.43 -10.29 -2.53
C ARG A 103 -3.47 -9.63 -3.51
N LYS A 104 -3.95 -8.89 -4.51
CA LYS A 104 -3.10 -8.02 -5.34
C LYS A 104 -2.33 -7.01 -4.49
N TYR A 105 -3.00 -6.38 -3.53
CA TYR A 105 -2.39 -5.42 -2.62
C TYR A 105 -1.32 -6.06 -1.70
N ASP A 106 -1.54 -7.26 -1.18
CA ASP A 106 -0.56 -7.98 -0.34
C ASP A 106 0.59 -8.58 -1.17
N ASN A 107 0.29 -9.09 -2.36
CA ASN A 107 1.27 -9.62 -3.31
C ASN A 107 2.11 -8.52 -3.97
N PHE A 108 1.65 -7.26 -3.92
CA PHE A 108 2.36 -6.07 -4.40
C PHE A 108 3.75 -5.87 -3.76
N GLY A 109 4.07 -6.58 -2.67
CA GLY A 109 5.40 -6.64 -2.06
C GLY A 109 6.08 -8.02 -2.08
N LYS A 110 5.53 -9.02 -2.78
CA LYS A 110 5.98 -10.42 -2.73
C LYS A 110 6.13 -11.12 -4.09
N ASP A 111 5.49 -10.63 -5.16
CA ASP A 111 5.60 -11.29 -6.48
C ASP A 111 5.79 -10.27 -7.62
N HIS A 112 6.94 -10.36 -8.28
CA HIS A 112 7.42 -9.43 -9.32
C HIS A 112 7.16 -9.95 -10.75
N SER A 113 6.35 -11.00 -10.91
CA SER A 113 6.28 -11.73 -12.19
C SER A 113 5.38 -11.11 -13.27
N ASN A 114 4.48 -10.18 -12.92
CA ASN A 114 3.40 -9.71 -13.81
C ASN A 114 3.40 -8.20 -14.11
N PHE A 115 4.44 -7.47 -13.72
CA PHE A 115 4.62 -6.08 -14.11
C PHE A 115 5.90 -5.94 -14.93
N ASP A 116 5.94 -4.93 -15.80
CA ASP A 116 7.14 -4.60 -16.57
C ASP A 116 8.33 -4.46 -15.61
N ILE A 117 9.41 -5.21 -15.85
CA ILE A 117 10.56 -5.32 -14.92
C ILE A 117 11.09 -3.92 -14.61
N ASP A 118 11.10 -3.02 -15.60
CA ASP A 118 11.52 -1.64 -15.44
C ASP A 118 10.60 -0.83 -14.50
N TYR A 119 9.29 -1.09 -14.51
CA TYR A 119 8.33 -0.43 -13.62
C TYR A 119 8.46 -0.93 -12.16
N LEU A 120 8.73 -2.23 -11.99
CA LEU A 120 8.94 -2.84 -10.68
C LEU A 120 10.28 -2.43 -10.06
N GLU A 121 11.36 -2.46 -10.83
CA GLU A 121 12.68 -2.04 -10.35
C GLU A 121 12.67 -0.55 -9.96
N GLN A 122 12.05 0.32 -10.77
CA GLN A 122 11.91 1.74 -10.43
C GLN A 122 11.07 1.95 -9.16
N ARG A 123 10.03 1.15 -8.98
CA ARG A 123 9.13 1.26 -7.83
C ARG A 123 9.72 0.69 -6.54
N ASP A 124 10.41 -0.45 -6.60
CA ASP A 124 11.14 -1.02 -5.46
C ASP A 124 12.28 -0.10 -5.03
N MET A 125 13.02 0.46 -5.99
CA MET A 125 14.05 1.46 -5.70
C MET A 125 13.46 2.72 -5.08
N PHE A 126 12.29 3.16 -5.55
CA PHE A 126 11.56 4.29 -4.96
C PHE A 126 11.08 3.98 -3.54
N ASP A 127 10.56 2.78 -3.28
CA ASP A 127 10.06 2.39 -1.96
C ASP A 127 11.21 2.22 -0.96
N GLN A 128 12.30 1.58 -1.36
CA GLN A 128 13.52 1.48 -0.55
C GLN A 128 14.05 2.87 -0.21
N TYR A 129 14.19 3.73 -1.22
CA TYR A 129 14.63 5.10 -1.04
C TYR A 129 13.69 5.86 -0.09
N SER A 130 12.39 5.89 -0.38
CA SER A 130 11.42 6.73 0.32
C SER A 130 11.16 6.24 1.74
N LYS A 131 11.11 4.93 2.00
CA LYS A 131 10.73 4.39 3.32
C LYS A 131 11.93 4.17 4.25
N HIS A 132 13.10 3.84 3.70
CA HIS A 132 14.24 3.39 4.52
C HIS A 132 15.48 4.28 4.41
N ILE A 133 15.71 4.94 3.27
CA ILE A 133 16.93 5.74 3.05
C ILE A 133 16.67 7.22 3.34
N ARG A 134 15.65 7.82 2.72
CA ARG A 134 15.30 9.24 2.87
C ARG A 134 15.08 9.68 4.32
N PRO A 135 14.30 8.97 5.17
CA PRO A 135 14.15 9.39 6.56
C PRO A 135 15.48 9.36 7.34
N GLU A 136 16.37 8.41 7.06
CA GLU A 136 17.69 8.36 7.71
C GLU A 136 18.62 9.46 7.20
N MET A 137 18.57 9.79 5.90
CA MET A 137 19.29 10.93 5.32
C MET A 137 18.78 12.27 5.89
N LEU A 138 17.47 12.43 6.08
CA LEU A 138 16.88 13.61 6.74
C LEU A 138 17.35 13.72 8.19
N LYS A 139 17.35 12.62 8.96
CA LYS A 139 17.89 12.59 10.33
C LYS A 139 19.36 12.96 10.36
N LEU A 140 20.15 12.46 9.42
CA LEU A 140 21.57 12.79 9.29
C LEU A 140 21.75 14.27 8.98
N LEU A 141 20.96 14.85 8.06
CA LEU A 141 20.99 16.28 7.77
C LEU A 141 20.64 17.12 9.01
N THR A 142 19.57 16.76 9.74
CA THR A 142 19.18 17.43 10.98
C THR A 142 20.29 17.37 12.03
N PHE A 143 20.99 16.23 12.13
CA PHE A 143 22.14 16.06 13.02
C PHE A 143 23.32 16.96 12.62
N LEU A 144 23.70 16.96 11.34
CA LEU A 144 24.82 17.76 10.82
C LEU A 144 24.54 19.27 10.92
N LYS A 145 23.32 19.72 10.67
CA LYS A 145 22.89 21.12 10.89
C LYS A 145 22.70 21.47 12.38
N GLY A 146 22.97 20.53 13.29
CA GLY A 146 22.86 20.68 14.73
C GLY A 146 24.15 21.12 15.42
N HIS A 147 24.36 20.66 16.66
CA HIS A 147 25.50 21.04 17.49
C HIS A 147 26.76 20.21 17.19
N ILE A 148 27.31 20.36 15.99
CA ILE A 148 28.53 19.66 15.54
C ILE A 148 29.80 20.52 15.63
N THR A 149 29.69 21.74 16.15
CA THR A 149 30.81 22.65 16.40
C THR A 149 30.87 23.02 17.88
N THR A 150 32.06 23.37 18.35
CA THR A 150 32.28 23.97 19.67
C THR A 150 32.80 25.38 19.51
N THR A 151 32.27 26.30 20.31
CA THR A 151 32.70 27.70 20.28
C THR A 151 33.73 27.96 21.37
N ASN A 152 34.90 28.46 20.99
CA ASN A 152 35.86 28.98 21.95
C ASN A 152 35.29 30.25 22.60
N LYS A 153 35.09 30.20 23.93
CA LYS A 153 34.47 31.29 24.70
C LYS A 153 35.27 32.60 24.72
N GLN A 154 36.55 32.56 24.37
CA GLN A 154 37.44 33.73 24.39
C GLN A 154 37.56 34.38 23.01
N THR A 155 37.60 33.59 21.94
CA THR A 155 37.81 34.07 20.57
C THR A 155 36.56 34.06 19.70
N GLY A 156 35.48 33.39 20.15
CA GLY A 156 34.27 33.18 19.36
C GLY A 156 34.45 32.19 18.20
N PHE A 157 35.65 31.64 18.01
CA PHE A 157 35.95 30.73 16.91
C PHE A 157 35.21 29.41 17.09
N GLN A 158 34.55 28.94 16.03
CA GLN A 158 33.87 27.66 16.00
C GLN A 158 34.78 26.59 15.41
N THR A 159 35.02 25.53 16.17
CA THR A 159 35.81 24.38 15.72
C THR A 159 34.90 23.16 15.57
N PRO A 160 34.94 22.44 14.43
CA PRO A 160 34.21 21.19 14.26
C PRO A 160 34.59 20.16 15.32
N LEU A 161 33.62 19.38 15.76
CA LEU A 161 33.84 18.23 16.64
C LEU A 161 34.36 17.03 15.82
N PRO A 162 35.19 16.16 16.43
CA PRO A 162 35.52 14.85 15.86
C PRO A 162 34.25 14.02 15.64
N ILE A 163 34.26 13.19 14.60
CA ILE A 163 33.14 12.29 14.29
C ILE A 163 33.53 10.86 14.63
N ARG A 164 32.63 10.13 15.31
CA ARG A 164 32.79 8.70 15.58
C ARG A 164 31.76 7.92 14.78
N ILE A 165 32.22 6.89 14.09
CA ILE A 165 31.35 5.94 13.37
C ILE A 165 31.51 4.58 14.04
N GLU A 166 30.38 4.01 14.44
CA GLU A 166 30.31 2.70 15.09
C GLU A 166 29.44 1.76 14.23
N ALA A 167 29.98 0.59 13.92
CA ALA A 167 29.30 -0.46 13.16
C ALA A 167 29.41 -1.77 13.93
N GLY A 168 28.41 -2.04 14.78
CA GLY A 168 28.43 -3.19 15.69
C GLY A 168 29.59 -3.09 16.68
N ALA A 169 30.54 -4.02 16.60
CA ALA A 169 31.72 -4.03 17.47
C ALA A 169 32.90 -3.19 16.95
N GLU A 170 32.84 -2.74 15.69
CA GLU A 170 33.91 -1.94 15.07
C GLU A 170 33.66 -0.44 15.24
N ARG A 171 34.74 0.33 15.43
CA ARG A 171 34.67 1.78 15.63
C ARG A 171 35.85 2.50 14.98
N ILE A 172 35.57 3.67 14.40
CA ILE A 172 36.59 4.60 13.90
C ILE A 172 36.30 6.02 14.39
N GLU A 173 37.36 6.80 14.60
CA GLU A 173 37.29 8.23 14.89
C GLU A 173 37.87 8.99 13.70
N ILE A 174 37.08 9.87 13.11
CA ILE A 174 37.44 10.68 11.96
C ILE A 174 37.90 12.05 12.48
N ASP A 175 39.13 12.40 12.13
CA ASP A 175 39.63 13.76 12.31
C ASP A 175 38.91 14.71 11.33
N ASN A 176 37.92 15.40 11.87
CA ASN A 176 37.12 16.38 11.15
C ASN A 176 37.52 17.82 11.54
N THR A 177 38.72 18.05 12.09
CA THR A 177 39.17 19.41 12.51
C THR A 177 39.13 20.43 11.38
N ALA A 178 39.38 20.01 10.13
CA ALA A 178 39.26 20.84 8.94
C ALA A 178 37.82 20.97 8.38
N GLY A 179 36.83 20.32 9.00
CA GLY A 179 35.43 20.35 8.58
C GLY A 179 35.12 19.62 7.28
N TRP A 180 36.10 18.95 6.67
CA TRP A 180 35.99 18.34 5.34
C TRP A 180 34.92 17.24 5.28
N PHE A 181 34.77 16.46 6.35
CA PHE A 181 33.87 15.30 6.36
C PHE A 181 32.41 15.73 6.45
N VAL A 182 32.13 16.68 7.35
CA VAL A 182 30.79 17.27 7.47
C VAL A 182 30.42 18.02 6.19
N GLY A 183 31.33 18.83 5.64
CA GLY A 183 31.07 19.59 4.42
C GLY A 183 30.71 18.68 3.24
N ALA A 184 31.47 17.58 3.05
CA ALA A 184 31.19 16.61 1.99
C ALA A 184 29.83 15.90 2.17
N LEU A 185 29.48 15.52 3.41
CA LEU A 185 28.17 14.91 3.68
C LEU A 185 27.02 15.89 3.50
N GLU A 186 27.17 17.14 3.93
CA GLU A 186 26.14 18.17 3.73
C GLU A 186 25.91 18.46 2.24
N GLU A 187 26.98 18.55 1.44
CA GLU A 187 26.88 18.74 -0.02
C GLU A 187 26.17 17.56 -0.69
N TYR A 188 26.50 16.33 -0.28
CA TYR A 188 25.81 15.13 -0.75
C TYR A 188 24.32 15.19 -0.39
N LEU A 189 24.00 15.42 0.89
CA LEU A 189 22.62 15.43 1.36
C LEU A 189 21.81 16.55 0.72
N HIS A 190 22.37 17.74 0.53
CA HIS A 190 21.72 18.84 -0.19
C HIS A 190 21.38 18.44 -1.63
N THR A 191 22.36 17.86 -2.34
CA THR A 191 22.23 17.38 -3.73
C THR A 191 21.10 16.35 -3.88
N PHE A 192 20.94 15.44 -2.91
CA PHE A 192 20.04 14.31 -3.04
C PHE A 192 18.70 14.46 -2.30
N LEU A 193 18.60 15.28 -1.25
CA LEU A 193 17.36 15.47 -0.50
C LEU A 193 16.46 16.55 -1.10
N GLY A 194 17.03 17.58 -1.74
CA GLY A 194 16.28 18.76 -2.18
C GLY A 194 15.64 19.52 -1.01
N VAL A 195 16.30 19.52 0.14
CA VAL A 195 15.88 20.19 1.37
C VAL A 195 16.93 21.24 1.71
N GLU A 196 16.52 22.49 1.92
CA GLU A 196 17.45 23.62 2.06
C GLU A 196 17.97 23.79 3.49
N ASN A 197 17.17 23.41 4.49
CA ASN A 197 17.46 23.70 5.89
C ASN A 197 16.96 22.62 6.86
N LYS A 198 17.39 22.76 8.12
CA LYS A 198 17.10 21.80 9.20
C LYS A 198 15.61 21.76 9.53
N GLU A 199 14.95 22.92 9.53
CA GLU A 199 13.55 23.08 9.89
C GLU A 199 12.64 22.36 8.89
N GLU A 200 12.93 22.49 7.60
CA GLU A 200 12.23 21.76 6.53
C GLU A 200 12.43 20.25 6.66
N ALA A 201 13.64 19.79 6.99
CA ALA A 201 13.91 18.37 7.22
C ALA A 201 13.13 17.82 8.44
N GLU A 202 13.09 18.57 9.54
CA GLU A 202 12.34 18.21 10.75
C GLU A 202 10.83 18.22 10.50
N GLU A 203 10.32 19.15 9.69
CA GLU A 203 8.92 19.19 9.29
C GLU A 203 8.54 17.99 8.41
N GLU A 204 9.37 17.63 7.44
CA GLU A 204 9.14 16.44 6.60
C GLU A 204 9.15 15.16 7.44
N LEU A 205 10.14 15.01 8.33
CA LEU A 205 10.20 13.90 9.31
C LEU A 205 8.94 13.82 10.16
N LYS A 206 8.39 14.96 10.57
CA LYS A 206 7.19 15.02 11.40
C LYS A 206 5.90 14.80 10.61
N THR A 207 5.83 15.21 9.35
CA THR A 207 4.57 15.18 8.58
C THR A 207 4.42 13.89 7.77
N VAL A 208 5.51 13.43 7.16
CA VAL A 208 5.54 12.26 6.28
C VAL A 208 5.92 10.99 7.05
N TYR A 209 6.87 11.10 7.98
CA TYR A 209 7.47 9.95 8.66
C TYR A 209 7.07 9.78 10.13
N SER A 210 6.25 10.68 10.69
CA SER A 210 5.84 10.52 12.10
C SER A 210 4.87 9.36 12.28
N SER A 211 5.30 8.40 13.08
CA SER A 211 4.46 7.33 13.60
C SER A 211 3.61 7.85 14.75
N LYS A 212 2.58 8.66 14.45
CA LYS A 212 1.53 8.97 15.45
C LYS A 212 0.66 7.74 15.69
N GLY A 213 1.05 6.95 16.69
CA GLY A 213 0.29 5.80 17.18
C GLY A 213 0.37 4.59 16.26
N ARG A 214 0.06 3.40 16.80
CA ARG A 214 -0.11 2.17 16.02
C ARG A 214 -1.36 2.39 15.14
N LYS A 215 -1.17 2.95 13.94
CA LYS A 215 -2.24 3.19 12.96
C LYS A 215 -2.88 1.83 12.68
N LEU A 216 -4.21 1.75 12.76
CA LEU A 216 -4.92 0.57 12.29
C LEU A 216 -4.51 0.35 10.85
N ASP A 217 -4.10 -0.87 10.51
CA ASP A 217 -3.69 -1.19 9.16
C ASP A 217 -4.78 -0.77 8.17
N ALA A 218 -4.37 -0.14 7.08
CA ALA A 218 -5.34 0.48 6.17
C ALA A 218 -6.10 -0.56 5.35
N ALA A 219 -5.45 -1.68 4.99
CA ALA A 219 -6.11 -2.79 4.31
C ALA A 219 -7.07 -3.49 5.27
N PHE A 220 -6.67 -3.71 6.53
CA PHE A 220 -7.57 -4.19 7.59
C PHE A 220 -8.79 -3.29 7.73
N ALA A 221 -8.60 -1.97 7.84
CA ALA A 221 -9.69 -1.02 8.00
C ALA A 221 -10.66 -1.02 6.80
N LEU A 222 -10.11 -1.12 5.57
CA LEU A 222 -10.89 -1.18 4.34
C LEU A 222 -11.73 -2.46 4.26
N MET A 223 -11.10 -3.62 4.44
CA MET A 223 -11.81 -4.91 4.40
C MET A 223 -12.86 -5.01 5.50
N MET A 224 -12.55 -4.54 6.71
CA MET A 224 -13.47 -4.56 7.84
C MET A 224 -14.68 -3.65 7.61
N MET A 225 -14.45 -2.36 7.31
CA MET A 225 -15.54 -1.40 7.16
C MET A 225 -16.37 -1.67 5.89
N GLY A 226 -15.71 -2.06 4.79
CA GLY A 226 -16.38 -2.40 3.55
C GLY A 226 -17.32 -3.59 3.71
N THR A 227 -16.84 -4.67 4.33
CA THR A 227 -17.64 -5.88 4.59
C THR A 227 -18.78 -5.59 5.56
N TYR A 228 -18.51 -4.89 6.67
CA TYR A 228 -19.52 -4.55 7.66
C TYR A 228 -20.66 -3.69 7.07
N HIS A 229 -20.33 -2.66 6.27
CA HIS A 229 -21.34 -1.81 5.65
C HIS A 229 -22.11 -2.53 4.53
N LEU A 230 -21.42 -3.30 3.68
CA LEU A 230 -22.05 -4.14 2.66
C LEU A 230 -23.13 -5.04 3.29
N LEU A 231 -22.76 -5.77 4.35
CA LEU A 231 -23.68 -6.68 5.04
C LEU A 231 -24.80 -5.92 5.74
N THR A 232 -24.50 -4.85 6.45
CA THR A 232 -25.52 -4.07 7.18
C THR A 232 -26.59 -3.51 6.24
N THR A 233 -26.18 -3.06 5.06
CA THR A 233 -27.09 -2.43 4.09
C THR A 233 -27.85 -3.46 3.25
N HIS A 234 -27.18 -4.53 2.79
CA HIS A 234 -27.73 -5.39 1.73
C HIS A 234 -28.11 -6.79 2.17
N SER A 235 -27.69 -7.27 3.34
CA SER A 235 -27.89 -8.67 3.74
C SER A 235 -29.18 -8.94 4.49
N ASN A 236 -29.74 -7.96 5.20
CA ASN A 236 -30.81 -8.11 6.20
C ASN A 236 -30.54 -9.07 7.39
N ILE A 237 -29.30 -9.54 7.54
CA ILE A 237 -28.87 -10.43 8.62
C ILE A 237 -29.17 -9.82 9.99
N LYS A 238 -29.76 -10.63 10.87
CA LYS A 238 -29.98 -10.31 12.28
C LYS A 238 -29.58 -11.49 13.16
N PRO A 239 -29.13 -11.24 14.40
CA PRO A 239 -28.81 -9.94 15.01
C PRO A 239 -27.50 -9.30 14.46
N LYS A 240 -27.21 -8.03 14.83
CA LYS A 240 -25.98 -7.31 14.44
C LYS A 240 -24.70 -8.09 14.77
N SER A 241 -24.70 -8.92 15.82
CA SER A 241 -23.55 -9.78 16.14
C SER A 241 -23.21 -10.76 15.03
N ASN A 242 -24.19 -11.27 14.27
CA ASN A 242 -23.92 -12.15 13.13
C ASN A 242 -23.20 -11.40 11.99
N ILE A 243 -23.52 -10.11 11.78
CA ILE A 243 -22.82 -9.26 10.80
C ILE A 243 -21.36 -9.05 11.23
N ILE A 244 -21.13 -8.74 12.51
CA ILE A 244 -19.79 -8.57 13.07
C ILE A 244 -19.00 -9.87 12.95
N ARG A 245 -19.63 -11.02 13.23
CA ARG A 245 -18.97 -12.32 13.16
C ARG A 245 -18.63 -12.74 11.74
N LEU A 246 -19.54 -12.57 10.78
CA LEU A 246 -19.24 -12.82 9.37
C LEU A 246 -18.11 -11.91 8.88
N THR A 247 -18.12 -10.63 9.29
CA THR A 247 -17.02 -9.70 8.98
C THR A 247 -15.69 -10.21 9.53
N LEU A 248 -15.68 -10.72 10.77
CA LEU A 248 -14.48 -11.30 11.38
C LEU A 248 -14.02 -12.56 10.65
N ASP A 249 -14.93 -13.51 10.39
CA ASP A 249 -14.63 -14.75 9.66
C ASP A 249 -14.01 -14.46 8.29
N PHE A 250 -14.50 -13.42 7.59
CA PHE A 250 -13.93 -12.97 6.32
C PHE A 250 -12.52 -12.38 6.48
N LEU A 251 -12.28 -11.57 7.51
CA LEU A 251 -10.95 -11.03 7.80
C LEU A 251 -9.96 -12.13 8.20
N GLU A 252 -10.41 -13.16 8.92
CA GLU A 252 -9.62 -14.36 9.24
C GLU A 252 -9.24 -15.14 7.97
N LEU A 253 -10.18 -15.29 7.01
CA LEU A 253 -9.91 -15.93 5.72
C LEU A 253 -8.84 -15.18 4.89
N LEU A 254 -8.74 -13.86 5.07
CA LEU A 254 -7.73 -13.02 4.42
C LEU A 254 -6.41 -12.91 5.21
N ASP A 255 -6.27 -13.63 6.33
CA ASP A 255 -5.14 -13.53 7.25
C ASP A 255 -4.90 -12.10 7.77
N LEU A 256 -5.96 -11.28 7.84
CA LEU A 256 -5.93 -9.90 8.32
C LEU A 256 -6.21 -9.81 9.83
N ALA A 257 -7.00 -10.72 10.38
CA ALA A 257 -7.32 -10.76 11.80
C ALA A 257 -6.20 -11.40 12.62
N SER A 258 -5.87 -10.78 13.77
CA SER A 258 -4.93 -11.34 14.75
C SER A 258 -5.66 -12.13 15.84
N GLU A 259 -4.93 -12.94 16.62
CA GLU A 259 -5.49 -13.72 17.75
C GLU A 259 -6.25 -12.87 18.78
N ASN A 260 -5.99 -11.57 18.85
CA ASN A 260 -6.63 -10.64 19.79
C ASN A 260 -7.86 -9.92 19.19
N ASP A 261 -8.17 -10.15 17.92
CA ASP A 261 -9.29 -9.51 17.23
C ASP A 261 -10.57 -10.35 17.42
N ASP A 262 -11.23 -10.17 18.56
CA ASP A 262 -12.55 -10.75 18.83
C ASP A 262 -13.71 -9.84 18.38
N GLU A 263 -14.95 -10.35 18.47
CA GLU A 263 -16.16 -9.60 18.09
C GLU A 263 -16.31 -8.27 18.84
N ASN A 264 -15.87 -8.19 20.11
CA ASN A 264 -15.96 -6.96 20.89
C ASN A 264 -14.93 -5.93 20.44
N ASN A 265 -13.70 -6.38 20.17
CA ASN A 265 -12.62 -5.57 19.61
C ASN A 265 -13.03 -5.01 18.23
N LEU A 266 -13.55 -5.88 17.36
CA LEU A 266 -14.00 -5.50 16.02
C LEU A 266 -15.13 -4.48 16.09
N ASN A 267 -16.14 -4.71 16.94
CA ASN A 267 -17.23 -3.77 17.16
C ASN A 267 -16.75 -2.40 17.68
N ALA A 268 -15.74 -2.39 18.57
CA ALA A 268 -15.13 -1.15 19.05
C ALA A 268 -14.37 -0.40 17.95
N LYS A 269 -13.62 -1.10 17.09
CA LYS A 269 -12.92 -0.53 15.92
C LYS A 269 -13.91 0.06 14.92
N ILE A 270 -15.00 -0.67 14.60
CA ILE A 270 -16.09 -0.20 13.74
C ILE A 270 -16.70 1.09 14.31
N ALA A 271 -17.13 1.07 15.57
CA ALA A 271 -17.72 2.25 16.21
C ALA A 271 -16.76 3.45 16.26
N CYS A 272 -15.45 3.21 16.37
CA CYS A 272 -14.44 4.26 16.31
C CYS A 272 -14.35 4.90 14.92
N LEU A 273 -14.36 4.08 13.86
CA LEU A 273 -14.29 4.55 12.48
C LEU A 273 -15.59 5.21 12.00
N GLU A 274 -16.75 4.70 12.41
CA GLU A 274 -18.05 5.35 12.18
C GLU A 274 -18.06 6.78 12.74
N LYS A 275 -17.61 6.97 14.00
CA LYS A 275 -17.50 8.30 14.63
C LYS A 275 -16.56 9.27 13.90
N ARG A 276 -15.62 8.74 13.11
CA ARG A 276 -14.64 9.51 12.34
C ARG A 276 -15.07 9.75 10.90
N ASN A 277 -16.28 9.34 10.51
CA ASN A 277 -16.77 9.38 9.13
C ASN A 277 -15.78 8.74 8.16
N TYR A 278 -15.36 7.51 8.48
CA TYR A 278 -14.42 6.76 7.63
C TYR A 278 -14.92 6.68 6.18
N THR A 279 -14.01 6.94 5.24
CA THR A 279 -14.25 6.76 3.81
C THR A 279 -13.37 5.64 3.27
N PRO A 280 -13.94 4.67 2.54
CA PRO A 280 -13.17 3.62 1.89
C PRO A 280 -12.12 4.21 0.96
N LYS A 281 -10.88 3.77 1.13
CA LYS A 281 -9.77 4.07 0.23
C LYS A 281 -8.71 2.98 0.34
N TRP A 282 -8.11 2.63 -0.78
CA TRP A 282 -6.85 1.91 -0.77
C TRP A 282 -5.76 2.88 -0.33
N ASP A 283 -5.20 2.71 0.88
CA ASP A 283 -3.98 3.41 1.31
C ASP A 283 -2.78 2.70 0.65
N MET A 284 -2.77 2.65 -0.68
CA MET A 284 -1.51 2.67 -1.40
C MET A 284 -0.90 4.00 -1.00
N LYS A 285 0.07 4.03 -0.09
CA LYS A 285 0.71 5.30 0.28
C LYS A 285 1.07 6.01 -1.03
N PRO A 286 0.47 7.16 -1.34
CA PRO A 286 0.69 7.77 -2.64
C PRO A 286 2.20 8.01 -2.79
N GLN A 287 2.79 7.66 -3.93
CA GLN A 287 4.17 8.05 -4.19
C GLN A 287 4.32 9.58 -4.04
N ASP A 288 3.25 10.32 -4.32
CA ASP A 288 3.12 11.79 -4.22
C ASP A 288 3.36 12.38 -2.82
N ILE A 289 3.21 11.61 -1.72
CA ILE A 289 3.56 12.12 -0.37
C ILE A 289 5.05 12.02 -0.09
N TYR A 290 5.79 11.27 -0.89
CA TYR A 290 7.24 11.09 -0.78
C TYR A 290 7.94 11.96 -1.83
N ARG A 291 8.84 12.83 -1.37
CA ARG A 291 9.66 13.63 -2.28
C ARG A 291 10.70 12.73 -2.97
N THR A 292 10.73 12.77 -4.29
CA THR A 292 11.82 12.19 -5.08
C THR A 292 13.11 12.99 -4.88
N SER A 293 14.26 12.33 -5.02
CA SER A 293 15.52 13.05 -5.08
C SER A 293 15.55 13.93 -6.34
N PRO A 294 15.99 15.20 -6.27
CA PRO A 294 16.17 16.04 -7.45
C PRO A 294 17.13 15.45 -8.49
N ASN A 295 18.05 14.57 -8.04
CA ASN A 295 19.12 14.00 -8.86
C ASN A 295 19.11 12.45 -8.91
N ASN A 296 18.08 11.75 -8.42
CA ASN A 296 17.80 10.38 -8.89
C ASN A 296 16.85 10.47 -10.07
N HIS A 297 17.40 10.44 -11.29
CA HIS A 297 16.60 10.25 -12.48
C HIS A 297 16.08 8.81 -12.47
N THR A 298 14.83 8.61 -12.06
CA THR A 298 14.16 7.30 -12.04
C THR A 298 13.99 6.66 -13.43
N ASN A 299 14.47 7.30 -14.51
CA ASN A 299 14.38 6.81 -15.88
C ASN A 299 15.73 6.39 -16.50
N GLU A 300 16.84 6.52 -15.77
CA GLU A 300 18.12 6.01 -16.23
C GLU A 300 18.68 5.11 -15.14
N THR A 301 18.95 3.85 -15.49
CA THR A 301 19.67 2.84 -14.70
C THR A 301 20.56 3.53 -13.67
N ILE A 302 20.21 3.40 -12.37
CA ILE A 302 20.98 3.99 -11.29
C ILE A 302 22.39 3.38 -11.35
N ASN A 303 23.30 4.09 -12.00
CA ASN A 303 24.71 3.80 -11.93
C ASN A 303 25.13 4.24 -10.53
N PHE A 304 25.13 3.30 -9.59
CA PHE A 304 26.00 3.40 -8.42
C PHE A 304 27.46 3.38 -8.91
N ARG A 305 27.93 4.51 -9.46
CA ARG A 305 29.37 4.78 -9.52
C ARG A 305 29.79 5.11 -8.10
N LEU A 306 30.02 4.03 -7.34
CA LEU A 306 30.83 4.04 -6.13
C LEU A 306 32.20 4.63 -6.51
N TRP A 307 32.55 5.74 -5.88
CA TRP A 307 33.95 6.10 -5.66
C TRP A 307 34.34 5.63 -4.27
#